data_AF-A0A939I6U5-F1
#
_entry.id   AF-A0A939I6U5-F1
#
_cell.length_a   1.000
_cell.length_b   1.000
_cell.length_c   1.000
_cell.angle_alpha   90.00
_cell.angle_beta   90.00
_cell.angle_gamma   90.00
#
_symmetry.space_group_name_H-M   'P 1'
#
loop_
_entity.id
_entity.type
_entity.pdbx_description
1 polymer ?
#
loop_
_entity_poly.entity_id
_entity_poly.type
_entity_poly.pdbx_seq_one_letter_code
_entity_poly.pdbx_strand_id
1 'polypeptide(L)' 'MPGSGRAHSTVAGRVENGVGAFLGIPYAEAPVGTRRYAPPSSTRSARRTQKPSPEPMPTSRPSKQK' A
#
# COMPACT_ATOMS: atom_id res chain seq x y z
N MET A 1 -1.70 -34.97 3.12
CA MET A 1 -2.44 -33.69 3.01
C MET A 1 -1.50 -32.55 3.38
N PRO A 2 -0.79 -31.91 2.43
CA PRO A 2 0.05 -30.75 2.77
C PRO A 2 -0.83 -29.53 3.06
N GLY A 3 -0.73 -29.01 4.28
CA GLY A 3 -1.46 -27.84 4.75
C GLY A 3 -0.99 -26.56 4.05
N SER A 4 -1.94 -25.87 3.41
CA SER A 4 -1.73 -24.56 2.78
C SER A 4 -1.49 -23.48 3.84
N GLY A 5 -0.25 -23.36 4.31
CA GLY A 5 0.23 -22.23 5.12
C GLY A 5 0.08 -20.92 4.34
N ARG A 6 -0.54 -19.92 4.98
CA ARG A 6 -1.04 -18.67 4.37
C ARG A 6 0.07 -17.78 3.82
N ALA A 7 -0.08 -17.34 2.58
CA ALA A 7 0.84 -16.41 1.92
C ALA A 7 0.58 -14.95 2.36
N HIS A 8 1.26 -14.53 3.42
CA HIS A 8 1.57 -13.12 3.64
C HIS A 8 2.69 -12.70 2.67
N SER A 9 2.69 -11.45 2.20
CA SER A 9 3.70 -10.93 1.27
C SER A 9 4.73 -10.06 2.00
N THR A 10 5.97 -10.02 1.52
CA THR A 10 6.99 -9.08 1.99
C THR A 10 6.59 -7.63 1.69
N VAL A 11 6.77 -6.73 2.66
CA VAL A 11 6.51 -5.29 2.50
C VAL A 11 7.81 -4.50 2.65
N ALA A 12 8.04 -3.54 1.76
CA ALA A 12 9.12 -2.57 1.89
C ALA A 12 8.68 -1.41 2.79
N GLY A 13 9.53 -1.03 3.74
CA GLY A 13 9.35 0.14 4.61
C GLY A 13 10.37 1.24 4.33
N ARG A 14 10.37 2.26 5.19
CA ARG A 14 11.34 3.37 5.18
C ARG A 14 12.00 3.48 6.55
N VAL A 15 13.23 3.99 6.61
CA VAL A 15 13.86 4.40 7.87
C VAL A 15 13.85 5.91 7.96
N GLU A 16 13.28 6.46 9.04
CA GLU A 16 13.23 7.89 9.34
C GLU A 16 13.70 8.12 10.78
N ASN A 17 14.67 9.02 10.99
CA ASN A 17 15.28 9.30 12.32
C ASN A 17 15.78 8.04 13.06
N GLY A 18 16.29 7.05 12.34
CA GLY A 18 16.75 5.77 12.92
C GLY A 18 15.63 4.78 13.26
N VAL A 19 14.37 5.10 12.92
CA VAL A 19 13.20 4.25 13.17
C VAL A 19 12.67 3.68 11.86
N GLY A 20 12.44 2.37 11.80
CA GLY A 20 11.80 1.71 10.66
C GLY A 20 10.29 1.91 10.68
N ALA A 21 9.73 2.52 9.62
CA ALA A 21 8.32 2.76 9.42
C ALA A 21 7.78 1.95 8.23
N PHE A 22 6.71 1.17 8.47
CA PHE A 22 6.03 0.36 7.45
C PHE A 22 4.55 0.72 7.47
N LEU A 23 4.12 1.52 6.49
CA LEU A 23 2.79 2.12 6.46
C LEU A 23 1.92 1.48 5.38
N GLY A 24 0.60 1.47 5.61
CA GLY A 24 -0.38 1.02 4.62
C GLY A 24 -0.45 -0.50 4.38
N ILE A 25 0.08 -1.31 5.31
CA ILE A 25 0.03 -2.77 5.20
C ILE A 25 -1.41 -3.26 5.43
N PRO A 26 -2.05 -3.90 4.43
CA PRO A 26 -3.36 -4.49 4.62
C PRO A 26 -3.25 -5.74 5.51
N TYR A 27 -3.92 -5.71 6.65
CA TYR A 27 -4.00 -6.85 7.59
C TYR A 27 -5.27 -7.69 7.36
N ALA A 28 -6.30 -7.08 6.79
CA ALA A 28 -7.56 -7.70 6.47
C ALA A 28 -8.10 -7.16 5.14
N GLU A 29 -9.02 -7.91 4.56
CA GLU A 29 -9.79 -7.48 3.41
C GLU A 29 -10.63 -6.24 3.74
N ALA A 30 -10.78 -5.34 2.77
CA ALA A 30 -11.54 -4.10 2.99
C ALA A 30 -13.01 -4.41 3.35
N PRO A 31 -13.57 -3.79 4.42
CA PRO A 31 -14.93 -4.04 4.90
C PRO A 31 -15.97 -3.25 4.09
N VAL A 32 -15.93 -3.38 2.77
CA VAL A 32 -16.79 -2.64 1.82
C VAL A 32 -17.76 -3.58 1.11
N GLY A 33 -18.85 -3.03 0.56
CA GLY A 33 -19.86 -3.81 -0.15
C GLY A 33 -20.51 -4.86 0.75
N THR A 34 -20.49 -6.12 0.29
CA THR A 34 -21.05 -7.28 1.00
C THR A 34 -20.32 -7.65 2.29
N ARG A 35 -19.11 -7.10 2.50
CA ARG A 35 -18.34 -7.29 3.74
C ARG A 35 -18.64 -6.25 4.81
N ARG A 36 -19.52 -5.27 4.55
CA ARG A 36 -20.02 -4.41 5.63
C ARG A 36 -20.69 -5.28 6.68
N TYR A 37 -20.33 -5.03 7.94
CA TYR A 37 -20.81 -5.78 9.12
C TYR A 37 -20.38 -7.26 9.19
N ALA A 38 -19.53 -7.73 8.29
CA ALA A 38 -18.95 -9.07 8.37
C ALA A 38 -17.68 -9.08 9.25
N PRO A 39 -17.33 -10.21 9.88
CA PRO A 39 -16.04 -10.37 10.56
C PRO A 39 -14.85 -10.13 9.60
N PRO A 40 -13.70 -9.67 10.12
CA PRO A 40 -12.51 -9.43 9.30
C PRO A 40 -12.00 -10.72 8.65
N SER A 41 -11.79 -10.67 7.33
CA SER A 41 -11.23 -11.77 6.54
C SER A 41 -9.75 -11.54 6.27
N SER A 42 -8.94 -12.60 6.26
CA SER A 42 -7.51 -12.49 5.92
C SER A 42 -7.31 -11.98 4.49
N THR A 43 -6.44 -10.99 4.30
CA THR A 43 -6.08 -10.44 2.99
C THR A 43 -5.46 -11.50 2.10
N ARG A 44 -6.06 -11.74 0.93
CA ARG A 44 -5.51 -12.61 -0.12
C ARG A 44 -4.40 -11.85 -0.87
N SER A 45 -3.22 -11.76 -0.25
CA SER A 45 -1.93 -11.36 -0.86
C SER A 45 -1.94 -10.04 -1.66
N ALA A 46 -1.35 -9.00 -1.08
CA ALA A 46 -1.10 -7.73 -1.75
C ALA A 46 -0.03 -7.87 -2.85
N ARG A 47 -0.38 -8.47 -3.99
CA ARG A 47 0.43 -8.39 -5.22
C ARG A 47 0.08 -7.11 -5.96
N ARG A 48 0.50 -5.97 -5.41
CA ARG A 48 0.57 -4.72 -6.18
C ARG A 48 1.80 -3.98 -5.71
N THR A 49 2.85 -4.00 -6.51
CA THR A 49 3.97 -3.05 -6.42
C THR A 49 3.37 -1.65 -6.37
N GLN A 50 3.24 -1.08 -5.17
CA GLN A 50 2.85 0.32 -5.02
C GLN A 50 4.03 1.13 -5.53
N LYS A 51 3.94 1.58 -6.78
CA LYS A 51 4.86 2.54 -7.35
C LYS A 51 4.82 3.77 -6.43
N PRO A 52 5.94 4.27 -5.90
CA PRO A 52 5.94 5.55 -5.21
C PRO A 52 5.35 6.60 -6.16
N SER A 53 4.39 7.38 -5.66
CA SER A 53 3.72 8.45 -6.42
C SER A 53 4.76 9.31 -7.14
N PRO A 54 4.55 9.67 -8.42
CA PRO A 54 5.53 10.41 -9.18
C PRO A 54 5.80 11.76 -8.50
N GLU A 55 7.09 12.07 -8.41
CA GLU A 55 7.78 13.35 -8.19
C GLU A 55 6.88 14.61 -8.11
N PRO A 56 7.11 15.52 -7.12
CA PRO A 56 6.35 16.76 -7.07
C PRO A 56 6.56 17.52 -8.39
N MET A 57 5.44 17.83 -9.05
CA MET A 57 5.37 18.63 -10.26
C MET A 57 6.36 19.80 -10.19
N PRO A 58 7.32 19.95 -11.13
CA PRO A 58 8.10 21.18 -11.19
C PRO A 58 7.13 22.32 -11.50
N THR A 59 6.81 23.12 -10.48
CA THR A 59 6.16 24.42 -10.65
C THR A 59 7.15 25.33 -11.36
N SER A 60 7.11 25.35 -12.68
CA SER A 60 7.76 26.39 -13.48
C SER A 60 6.73 26.99 -14.42
N ARG A 61 6.37 28.25 -14.14
CA ARG A 61 5.58 29.11 -15.01
C ARG A 61 6.57 30.10 -15.65
N PRO A 62 6.92 29.99 -16.94
CA PRO A 62 7.45 31.12 -17.69
C PRO A 62 6.26 31.75 -18.44
N SER A 63 5.82 32.93 -18.03
CA SER A 63 6.24 34.24 -18.58
C SER A 63 5.89 34.40 -20.05
N LYS A 64 5.04 35.41 -20.31
CA LYS A 64 4.59 35.89 -21.63
C LYS A 64 5.70 35.82 -22.68
N GLN A 65 5.38 35.27 -23.84
CA GLN A 65 6.15 35.47 -25.05
C GLN A 65 5.28 36.19 -26.10
N LYS A 66 5.97 36.98 -26.91
CA LYS A 66 5.61 38.27 -27.50
C LYS A 66 4.80 38.16 -28.79
#